data_AF-A0A833RB68-F1
#
_entry.id   AF-A0A833RB68-F1
#
_cell.length_a   1.000
_cell.length_b   1.000
_cell.length_c   1.000
_cell.angle_alpha   90.00
_cell.angle_beta   90.00
_cell.angle_gamma   90.00
#
_symmetry.space_group_name_H-M   'P 1'
#
loop_
_entity.id
_entity.type
_entity.pdbx_description
1 polymer ?
#
loop_
_entity_poly.entity_id
_entity_poly.type
_entity_poly.pdbx_seq_one_letter_code
_entity_poly.pdbx_strand_id
1 'polypeptide(L)'
;MGSLIDYLPEDCLCHVMSLTSPRDAYNFSLTSTRFRSVVDSDVMWQAFLPSDYVAILSRAVDPVMFTSKKDLFFKLSKNHVLIDRGTMSFGLEISSGAKCYMISTSLLKIASIDTPYLYWRRISHPDSRFAEVVERTYPIRLDIVGKIDSKSLSSKTRYGAYLVYKLTKIYRDISYSLGRMRQQTSVTVGRHISKSTVYLEPF
;
A
#
# COMPACT_ATOMS: atom_id res chain seq x y z
N MET A 1 43.74 9.23 -6.53
CA MET A 1 43.56 7.76 -6.42
C MET A 1 42.07 7.48 -6.53
N GLY A 2 41.64 6.71 -7.54
CA GLY A 2 40.24 6.29 -7.65
C GLY A 2 39.83 5.39 -6.48
N SER A 3 38.58 5.50 -6.04
CA SER A 3 37.99 4.61 -5.06
C SER A 3 37.85 3.20 -5.64
N LEU A 4 37.72 2.16 -4.80
CA LEU A 4 37.52 0.77 -5.25
C LEU A 4 36.32 0.63 -6.21
N ILE A 5 35.29 1.47 -6.03
CA ILE A 5 34.09 1.53 -6.87
C ILE A 5 34.41 1.94 -8.30
N ASP A 6 35.46 2.72 -8.52
CA ASP A 6 35.84 3.21 -9.86
C ASP A 6 36.41 2.11 -10.77
N TYR A 7 36.83 0.99 -10.18
CA TYR A 7 37.42 -0.16 -10.88
C TYR A 7 36.44 -1.34 -11.05
N LEU A 8 35.24 -1.28 -10.46
CA LEU A 8 34.25 -2.35 -10.60
C LEU A 8 33.50 -2.24 -11.94
N PRO A 9 33.27 -3.37 -12.65
CA PRO A 9 32.38 -3.39 -13.81
C PRO A 9 30.97 -2.94 -13.45
N GLU A 10 30.26 -2.30 -14.39
CA GLU A 10 28.89 -1.83 -14.15
C GLU A 10 27.94 -2.96 -13.76
N ASP A 11 28.11 -4.16 -14.33
CA ASP A 11 27.29 -5.33 -13.96
C ASP A 11 27.48 -5.75 -12.50
N CYS A 12 28.69 -5.62 -11.96
CA CYS A 12 28.96 -5.90 -10.55
C CYS A 12 28.29 -4.85 -9.66
N LEU A 13 28.34 -3.57 -10.06
CA LEU A 13 27.66 -2.49 -9.35
C LEU A 13 26.13 -2.66 -9.39
N CYS A 14 25.57 -2.97 -10.57
CA CYS A 14 24.15 -3.30 -10.76
C CYS A 14 23.74 -4.43 -9.81
N HIS A 15 24.51 -5.51 -9.77
CA HIS A 15 24.21 -6.65 -8.91
C HIS A 15 24.24 -6.27 -7.43
N VAL A 16 25.30 -5.63 -6.96
CA VAL A 16 25.40 -5.18 -5.55
C VAL A 16 24.23 -4.26 -5.19
N MET A 17 23.91 -3.28 -6.03
CA MET A 17 22.81 -2.34 -5.79
C MET A 17 21.45 -3.03 -5.79
N SER A 18 21.24 -4.04 -6.65
CA SER A 18 20.00 -4.83 -6.68
C SER A 18 19.73 -5.62 -5.40
N LEU A 19 20.77 -5.84 -4.58
CA LEU A 19 20.67 -6.50 -3.27
C LEU A 19 20.43 -5.51 -2.12
N THR A 20 20.40 -4.21 -2.41
CA THR A 20 20.09 -3.15 -1.43
C THR A 20 18.61 -2.77 -1.47
N SER A 21 18.17 -1.82 -0.64
CA SER A 21 16.81 -1.30 -0.76
C SER A 21 16.71 -0.27 -1.91
N PRO A 22 15.52 -0.07 -2.52
CA PRO A 22 15.30 1.01 -3.48
C PRO A 22 15.73 2.39 -2.96
N ARG A 23 15.50 2.65 -1.67
CA ARG A 23 15.94 3.89 -1.02
C ARG A 23 17.46 4.00 -1.00
N ASP A 24 18.17 2.95 -0.61
CA ASP A 24 19.63 2.97 -0.54
C ASP A 24 20.26 3.08 -1.93
N ALA A 25 19.74 2.33 -2.91
CA ALA A 25 20.14 2.43 -4.31
C ALA A 25 19.99 3.85 -4.85
N TYR A 26 18.85 4.49 -4.58
CA TYR A 26 18.64 5.89 -4.96
C TYR A 26 19.63 6.83 -4.26
N ASN A 27 19.89 6.64 -2.97
CA ASN A 27 20.87 7.43 -2.22
C ASN A 27 22.29 7.29 -2.79
N PHE A 28 22.71 6.08 -3.19
CA PHE A 28 24.01 5.87 -3.83
C PHE A 28 24.15 6.64 -5.16
N SER A 29 23.07 6.82 -5.92
CA SER A 29 23.10 7.66 -7.14
C SER A 29 23.47 9.13 -6.90
N LEU A 30 23.33 9.59 -5.65
CA LEU A 30 23.64 10.96 -5.25
C LEU A 30 25.14 11.13 -4.92
N THR A 31 25.86 10.04 -4.65
CA THR A 31 27.26 10.10 -4.19
C THR A 31 28.29 9.93 -5.30
N SER A 32 27.94 9.25 -6.40
CA SER A 32 28.85 9.05 -7.54
C SER A 32 28.10 9.02 -8.88
N THR A 33 28.73 9.55 -9.92
CA THR A 33 28.22 9.50 -11.30
C THR A 33 28.14 8.07 -11.84
N ARG A 34 29.01 7.15 -11.39
CA ARG A 34 28.91 5.72 -11.78
C ARG A 34 27.70 5.04 -11.16
N PHE A 35 27.38 5.34 -9.91
CA PHE A 35 26.14 4.85 -9.30
C PHE A 35 24.92 5.44 -9.99
N ARG A 36 25.00 6.68 -10.47
CA ARG A 36 23.91 7.29 -11.23
C ARG A 36 23.63 6.55 -12.54
N SER A 37 24.66 6.23 -13.35
CA SER A 37 24.46 5.47 -14.58
C SER A 37 23.84 4.09 -14.33
N VAL A 38 24.33 3.40 -13.29
CA VAL A 38 23.76 2.11 -12.84
C VAL A 38 22.30 2.26 -12.39
N VAL A 39 21.97 3.33 -11.68
CA VAL A 39 20.62 3.59 -11.17
C VAL A 39 19.63 4.01 -12.25
N ASP A 40 20.09 4.36 -13.44
CA ASP A 40 19.24 4.61 -14.60
C ASP A 40 19.00 3.33 -15.44
N SER A 41 19.66 2.21 -15.11
CA SER A 41 19.48 0.91 -15.78
C SER A 41 18.26 0.13 -15.28
N ASP A 42 17.47 -0.41 -16.21
CA ASP A 42 16.31 -1.26 -15.93
C ASP A 42 16.67 -2.60 -15.27
N VAL A 43 17.90 -3.08 -15.43
CA VAL A 43 18.34 -4.36 -14.83
C VAL A 43 18.21 -4.31 -13.32
N MET A 44 18.60 -3.19 -12.71
CA MET A 44 18.54 -3.00 -11.26
C MET A 44 17.09 -2.84 -10.78
N TRP A 45 16.29 -2.00 -11.44
CA TRP A 45 14.89 -1.79 -11.05
C TRP A 45 14.01 -3.03 -11.24
N GLN A 46 14.40 -3.95 -12.12
CA GLN A 46 13.75 -5.26 -12.23
C GLN A 46 13.77 -6.04 -10.91
N ALA A 47 14.85 -5.93 -10.12
CA ALA A 47 14.97 -6.63 -8.84
C ALA A 47 14.09 -5.99 -7.74
N PHE A 48 13.76 -4.71 -7.88
CA PHE A 48 12.89 -3.99 -6.94
C PHE A 48 11.40 -4.09 -7.25
N LEU A 49 11.06 -4.46 -8.48
CA LEU A 49 9.69 -4.79 -8.84
C LEU A 49 9.34 -6.20 -8.34
N PRO A 50 8.10 -6.42 -7.85
CA PRO A 50 7.64 -7.76 -7.55
C PRO A 50 7.72 -8.67 -8.79
N SER A 51 8.14 -9.93 -8.65
CA SER A 51 8.29 -10.84 -9.80
C SER A 51 6.98 -11.07 -10.58
N ASP A 52 5.84 -10.91 -9.93
CA ASP A 52 4.50 -11.05 -10.49
C ASP A 52 3.86 -9.71 -10.88
N TYR A 53 4.62 -8.62 -10.98
CA TYR A 53 4.08 -7.30 -11.32
C TYR A 53 3.28 -7.30 -12.63
N VAL A 54 3.71 -8.03 -13.66
CA VAL A 54 3.00 -8.15 -14.94
C VAL A 54 1.62 -8.76 -14.74
N ALA A 55 1.53 -9.83 -13.95
CA ALA A 55 0.25 -10.47 -13.63
C ALA A 55 -0.64 -9.53 -12.81
N ILE A 56 -0.08 -8.77 -11.88
CA ILE A 56 -0.83 -7.76 -11.10
C ILE A 56 -1.38 -6.66 -12.02
N LEU A 57 -0.55 -6.12 -12.92
CA LEU A 57 -0.92 -5.06 -13.86
C LEU A 57 -1.97 -5.52 -14.88
N SER A 58 -2.01 -6.81 -15.23
CA SER A 58 -3.06 -7.36 -16.11
C SER A 58 -4.47 -7.26 -15.50
N ARG A 59 -4.56 -7.08 -14.17
CA ARG A 59 -5.82 -6.91 -13.43
C ARG A 59 -6.18 -5.44 -13.19
N ALA A 60 -5.35 -4.50 -13.67
CA ALA A 60 -5.58 -3.08 -13.52
C ALA A 60 -6.86 -2.66 -14.25
N VAL A 61 -7.59 -1.72 -13.64
CA VAL A 61 -8.79 -1.12 -14.26
C VAL A 61 -8.37 -0.30 -15.47
N ASP A 62 -7.33 0.51 -15.31
CA ASP A 62 -6.76 1.35 -16.36
C ASP A 62 -5.35 0.87 -16.73
N PRO A 63 -4.96 0.91 -18.01
CA PRO A 63 -3.61 0.56 -18.44
C PRO A 63 -2.54 1.42 -17.76
N VAL A 64 -1.53 0.76 -17.19
CA VAL A 64 -0.40 1.45 -16.57
C VAL A 64 0.70 1.62 -17.61
N MET A 65 0.78 2.80 -18.20
CA MET A 65 1.82 3.15 -19.17
C MET A 65 3.10 3.57 -18.44
N PHE A 66 4.25 3.03 -18.84
CA PHE A 66 5.57 3.39 -18.31
C PHE A 66 6.65 3.29 -19.38
N THR A 67 7.72 4.09 -19.24
CA THR A 67 8.83 4.14 -20.21
C THR A 67 10.06 3.35 -19.76
N SER A 68 10.16 3.04 -18.46
CA SER A 68 11.23 2.23 -17.86
C SER A 68 10.72 1.55 -16.58
N LYS A 69 11.44 0.57 -16.07
CA LYS A 69 11.11 -0.10 -14.78
C LYS A 69 11.29 0.83 -13.60
N LYS A 70 12.23 1.78 -13.70
CA LYS A 70 12.37 2.89 -12.76
C LYS A 70 11.09 3.74 -12.71
N ASP A 71 10.62 4.17 -13.88
CA ASP A 71 9.37 4.94 -14.00
C ASP A 71 8.19 4.16 -13.43
N LEU A 72 8.07 2.87 -13.77
CA LEU A 72 7.04 1.99 -13.21
C LEU A 72 7.10 1.91 -11.68
N PHE A 73 8.28 1.68 -11.10
CA PHE A 73 8.45 1.61 -9.64
C PHE A 73 7.96 2.88 -8.95
N PHE A 74 8.37 4.05 -9.44
CA PHE A 74 7.95 5.33 -8.86
C PHE A 74 6.46 5.61 -9.08
N LYS A 75 5.90 5.24 -10.23
CA LYS A 75 4.45 5.33 -10.48
C LYS A 75 3.67 4.51 -9.46
N LEU A 76 4.03 3.24 -9.28
CA LEU A 76 3.38 2.34 -8.32
C LEU A 76 3.58 2.78 -6.86
N SER A 77 4.68 3.46 -6.56
CA SER A 77 4.97 3.97 -5.22
C SER A 77 4.19 5.25 -4.89
N LYS A 78 3.94 6.12 -5.88
CA LYS A 78 3.25 7.41 -5.68
C LYS A 78 1.74 7.26 -5.87
N ASN A 79 1.35 6.57 -6.94
CA ASN A 79 -0.02 6.42 -7.39
C ASN A 79 -0.33 4.93 -7.44
N HIS A 80 -0.90 4.43 -6.35
CA HIS A 80 -1.42 3.07 -6.34
C HIS A 80 -2.45 2.91 -7.47
N VAL A 81 -2.48 1.75 -8.10
CA VAL A 81 -3.34 1.41 -9.23
C VAL A 81 -4.56 0.67 -8.73
N LEU A 82 -5.74 0.95 -9.28
CA LEU A 82 -6.94 0.17 -9.02
C LEU A 82 -6.89 -1.14 -9.80
N ILE A 83 -7.18 -2.24 -9.12
CA ILE A 83 -7.14 -3.60 -9.65
C ILE A 83 -8.43 -4.33 -9.30
N ASP A 84 -8.67 -5.47 -9.94
CA ASP A 84 -9.80 -6.35 -9.64
C ASP A 84 -11.15 -5.62 -9.72
N ARG A 85 -11.41 -4.98 -10.87
CA ARG A 85 -12.62 -4.17 -11.12
C ARG A 85 -12.80 -3.00 -10.14
N GLY A 86 -11.69 -2.48 -9.60
CA GLY A 86 -11.68 -1.36 -8.66
C GLY A 86 -12.01 -1.75 -7.22
N THR A 87 -12.09 -3.05 -6.92
CA THR A 87 -12.38 -3.52 -5.56
C THR A 87 -11.14 -3.56 -4.67
N MET A 88 -9.95 -3.53 -5.28
CA MET A 88 -8.66 -3.47 -4.61
C MET A 88 -7.80 -2.37 -5.25
N SER A 89 -6.78 -1.96 -4.50
CA SER A 89 -5.73 -1.12 -5.03
C SER A 89 -4.37 -1.68 -4.67
N PHE A 90 -3.40 -1.47 -5.55
CA PHE A 90 -2.05 -1.99 -5.44
C PHE A 90 -1.03 -0.86 -5.60
N GLY A 91 0.00 -0.87 -4.76
CA GLY A 91 1.15 0.01 -4.89
C GLY A 91 2.39 -0.62 -4.28
N LEU A 92 3.49 0.12 -4.26
CA LEU A 92 4.75 -0.30 -3.63
C LEU A 92 5.09 0.63 -2.47
N GLU A 93 5.60 0.07 -1.39
CA GLU A 93 6.23 0.87 -0.34
C GLU A 93 7.55 1.40 -0.88
N ILE A 94 7.66 2.73 -0.98
CA ILE A 94 8.73 3.39 -1.73
C ILE A 94 10.14 3.03 -1.26
N SER A 95 10.30 2.69 0.02
CA SER A 95 11.62 2.47 0.62
C SER A 95 12.15 1.07 0.35
N SER A 96 11.27 0.07 0.38
CA SER A 96 11.59 -1.36 0.32
C SER A 96 11.15 -2.06 -0.96
N GLY A 97 10.22 -1.46 -1.72
CA GLY A 97 9.57 -2.13 -2.85
C GLY A 97 8.56 -3.20 -2.43
N ALA A 98 8.22 -3.29 -1.14
CA ALA A 98 7.22 -4.25 -0.67
C ALA A 98 5.83 -3.92 -1.24
N LYS A 99 5.06 -4.95 -1.60
CA LYS A 99 3.70 -4.81 -2.11
C LYS A 99 2.80 -4.20 -1.03
N CYS A 100 2.06 -3.17 -1.39
CA CYS A 100 1.05 -2.53 -0.54
C CYS A 100 -0.33 -2.69 -1.19
N TYR A 101 -1.31 -3.19 -0.43
CA TYR A 101 -2.69 -3.35 -0.88
C TYR A 101 -3.64 -2.54 -0.03
N MET A 102 -4.67 -1.98 -0.67
CA MET A 102 -5.87 -1.52 0.04
C MET A 102 -7.07 -2.24 -0.55
N ILE A 103 -8.01 -2.64 0.30
CA ILE A 103 -9.27 -3.26 -0.09
C ILE A 103 -10.39 -2.23 0.06
N SER A 104 -11.29 -2.19 -0.92
CA SER A 104 -12.47 -1.34 -0.87
C SER A 104 -13.48 -1.88 0.14
N THR A 105 -14.45 -1.05 0.49
CA THR A 105 -15.57 -1.40 1.37
C THR A 105 -16.41 -2.55 0.81
N SER A 106 -16.44 -2.74 -0.52
CA SER A 106 -17.15 -3.85 -1.17
C SER A 106 -16.58 -5.23 -0.85
N LEU A 107 -15.30 -5.32 -0.46
CA LEU A 107 -14.66 -6.58 -0.03
C LEU A 107 -14.62 -6.74 1.49
N LEU A 108 -15.06 -5.73 2.24
CA LEU A 108 -15.15 -5.80 3.69
C LEU A 108 -16.46 -6.44 4.11
N LYS A 109 -16.39 -7.32 5.11
CA LYS A 109 -17.57 -7.73 5.87
C LYS A 109 -17.77 -6.72 6.97
N ILE A 110 -18.87 -5.99 6.92
CA ILE A 110 -19.21 -4.99 7.92
C ILE A 110 -20.51 -5.41 8.58
N ALA A 111 -20.55 -5.50 9.90
CA ALA A 111 -21.76 -5.90 10.61
C ALA A 111 -22.91 -4.94 10.29
N SER A 112 -24.09 -5.53 10.05
CA SER A 112 -25.32 -4.81 9.68
C SER A 112 -25.24 -4.03 8.36
N ILE A 113 -24.28 -4.33 7.46
CA ILE A 113 -24.24 -3.71 6.11
C ILE A 113 -25.46 -4.10 5.27
N ASP A 114 -26.02 -5.28 5.50
CA ASP A 114 -27.20 -5.82 4.81
C ASP A 114 -28.53 -5.22 5.34
N THR A 115 -28.48 -4.32 6.33
CA THR A 115 -29.58 -3.45 6.75
C THR A 115 -29.23 -1.98 6.47
N PRO A 116 -29.08 -1.59 5.18
CA PRO A 116 -28.39 -0.34 4.81
C PRO A 116 -29.16 0.89 5.30
N TYR A 117 -30.49 0.85 5.23
CA TYR A 117 -31.34 2.02 5.45
C TYR A 117 -31.31 2.59 6.88
N LEU A 118 -30.81 1.83 7.87
CA LEU A 118 -30.78 2.28 9.26
C LEU A 118 -29.37 2.67 9.76
N TYR A 119 -28.29 2.12 9.18
CA TYR A 119 -26.95 2.22 9.78
C TYR A 119 -25.83 2.62 8.83
N TRP A 120 -25.94 2.30 7.53
CA TRP A 120 -24.85 2.44 6.56
C TRP A 120 -25.34 2.98 5.23
N ARG A 121 -24.77 4.11 4.81
CA ARG A 121 -25.02 4.67 3.48
C ARG A 121 -23.81 4.47 2.58
N ARG A 122 -24.04 3.94 1.39
CA ARG A 122 -23.03 3.90 0.32
C ARG A 122 -22.97 5.26 -0.36
N ILE A 123 -21.79 5.85 -0.42
CA ILE A 123 -21.56 7.18 -1.01
C ILE A 123 -20.31 7.15 -1.89
N SER A 124 -20.25 8.07 -2.85
CA SER A 124 -18.99 8.46 -3.49
C SER A 124 -18.36 9.60 -2.69
N HIS A 125 -17.04 9.61 -2.56
CA HIS A 125 -16.32 10.65 -1.85
C HIS A 125 -15.08 11.07 -2.66
N PRO A 126 -14.84 12.37 -2.91
CA PRO A 126 -13.75 12.83 -3.79
C PRO A 126 -12.35 12.43 -3.30
N ASP A 127 -12.13 12.40 -1.98
CA ASP A 127 -10.86 11.95 -1.40
C ASP A 127 -10.68 10.42 -1.42
N SER A 128 -11.71 9.66 -1.79
CA SER A 128 -11.62 8.22 -1.93
C SER A 128 -11.17 7.87 -3.34
N ARG A 129 -10.18 6.97 -3.40
CA ARG A 129 -9.78 6.33 -4.66
C ARG A 129 -10.72 5.22 -5.12
N PHE A 130 -11.55 4.71 -4.22
CA PHE A 130 -12.59 3.75 -4.57
C PHE A 130 -13.87 4.50 -4.93
N ALA A 131 -14.59 4.01 -5.94
CA ALA A 131 -15.83 4.63 -6.42
C ALA A 131 -16.93 4.72 -5.34
N GLU A 132 -16.92 3.77 -4.39
CA GLU A 132 -17.87 3.69 -3.30
C GLU A 132 -17.15 3.51 -1.95
N VAL A 133 -17.61 4.27 -0.95
CA VAL A 133 -17.28 4.09 0.46
C VAL A 133 -18.57 3.94 1.27
N VAL A 134 -18.43 3.47 2.51
CA VAL A 134 -19.55 3.33 3.45
C VAL A 134 -19.44 4.41 4.51
N GLU A 135 -20.52 5.16 4.68
CA GLU A 135 -20.68 6.17 5.71
C GLU A 135 -21.61 5.63 6.79
N ARG A 136 -21.21 5.78 8.05
CA ARG A 136 -22.01 5.40 9.20
C ARG A 136 -23.02 6.50 9.52
N THR A 137 -24.31 6.19 9.47
CA THR A 137 -25.40 7.16 9.71
C THR A 137 -25.90 7.17 11.15
N TYR A 138 -25.73 6.08 11.90
CA TYR A 138 -26.19 5.94 13.29
C TYR A 138 -25.09 5.33 14.20
N PRO A 139 -25.03 5.65 15.51
CA PRO A 139 -24.03 5.11 16.42
C PRO A 139 -24.25 3.61 16.70
N ILE A 140 -23.80 2.75 15.77
CA ILE A 140 -23.70 1.30 15.94
C ILE A 140 -22.24 0.87 16.11
N ARG A 141 -22.05 -0.33 16.69
CA ARG A 141 -20.74 -0.98 16.80
C ARG A 141 -20.08 -1.10 15.42
N LEU A 142 -18.81 -0.69 15.35
CA LEU A 142 -17.97 -0.87 14.18
C LEU A 142 -17.33 -2.27 14.24
N ASP A 143 -17.87 -3.22 13.49
CA ASP A 143 -17.27 -4.54 13.31
C ASP A 143 -16.96 -4.73 11.83
N ILE A 144 -15.66 -4.70 11.50
CA ILE A 144 -15.13 -4.71 10.15
C ILE A 144 -14.13 -5.85 10.05
N VAL A 145 -14.37 -6.74 9.09
CA VAL A 145 -13.47 -7.85 8.78
C VAL A 145 -13.09 -7.78 7.30
N GLY A 146 -11.79 -7.63 7.05
CA GLY A 146 -11.19 -7.75 5.72
C GLY A 146 -10.40 -9.04 5.56
N LYS A 147 -10.23 -9.50 4.32
CA LYS A 147 -9.36 -10.63 3.99
C LYS A 147 -8.53 -10.29 2.75
N ILE A 148 -7.27 -10.68 2.79
CA ILE A 148 -6.33 -10.62 1.65
C ILE A 148 -5.64 -11.98 1.60
N ASP A 149 -5.41 -12.50 0.39
CA ASP A 149 -4.61 -13.72 0.24
C ASP A 149 -3.17 -13.44 0.65
N SER A 150 -2.67 -14.14 1.68
CA SER A 150 -1.29 -13.98 2.13
C SER A 150 -0.26 -14.29 1.04
N LYS A 151 -0.61 -15.10 0.02
CA LYS A 151 0.27 -15.38 -1.12
C LYS A 151 0.46 -14.17 -2.03
N SER A 152 -0.45 -13.20 -2.00
CA SER A 152 -0.30 -11.96 -2.77
C SER A 152 0.67 -10.98 -2.11
N LEU A 153 1.00 -11.15 -0.82
CA LEU A 153 1.90 -10.28 -0.07
C LEU A 153 3.38 -10.57 -0.37
N SER A 154 4.24 -9.59 -0.13
CA SER A 154 5.69 -9.76 -0.21
C SER A 154 6.17 -10.71 0.90
N SER A 155 7.03 -11.67 0.54
CA SER A 155 7.64 -12.59 1.49
C SER A 155 8.63 -11.85 2.41
N LYS A 156 8.80 -12.34 3.66
CA LYS A 156 9.74 -11.77 4.64
C LYS A 156 9.53 -10.27 4.93
N THR A 157 8.33 -9.76 4.71
CA THR A 157 7.96 -8.36 4.96
C THR A 157 7.13 -8.25 6.23
N ARG A 158 7.45 -7.26 7.07
CA ARG A 158 6.59 -6.87 8.19
C ARG A 158 5.47 -5.96 7.68
N TYR A 159 4.23 -6.41 7.83
CA TYR A 159 3.05 -5.64 7.42
C TYR A 159 2.41 -4.90 8.59
N GLY A 160 2.00 -3.66 8.33
CA GLY A 160 1.01 -2.94 9.13
C GLY A 160 -0.35 -3.04 8.46
N ALA A 161 -1.41 -3.23 9.25
CA ALA A 161 -2.79 -3.15 8.78
C ALA A 161 -3.41 -1.86 9.31
N TYR A 162 -4.03 -1.09 8.40
CA TYR A 162 -4.58 0.23 8.70
C TYR A 162 -6.04 0.30 8.27
N LEU A 163 -6.87 0.90 9.11
CA LEU A 163 -8.20 1.35 8.73
C LEU A 163 -8.10 2.79 8.23
N VAL A 164 -8.39 3.02 6.95
CA VAL A 164 -8.45 4.37 6.37
C VAL A 164 -9.89 4.87 6.46
N TYR A 165 -10.11 5.97 7.17
CA TYR A 165 -11.43 6.54 7.39
C TYR A 165 -11.35 8.07 7.45
N LYS A 166 -12.52 8.71 7.32
CA LYS A 166 -12.69 10.15 7.49
C LYS A 166 -13.85 10.41 8.44
N LEU A 167 -13.68 11.37 9.34
CA LEU A 167 -14.75 11.82 10.23
C LEU A 167 -15.54 12.95 9.56
N THR A 168 -16.88 12.84 9.58
CA THR A 168 -17.75 13.90 9.07
C THR A 168 -17.81 15.07 10.06
N LYS A 169 -18.17 16.26 9.59
CA LYS A 169 -18.15 17.51 10.39
C LYS A 169 -18.98 17.41 11.68
N ILE A 170 -20.16 16.77 11.63
CA ILE A 170 -21.05 16.57 12.78
C ILE A 170 -20.36 15.75 13.89
N TYR A 171 -19.57 14.75 13.50
CA TYR A 171 -18.80 13.94 14.45
C TYR A 171 -17.47 14.57 14.82
N ARG A 172 -17.07 15.72 14.25
CA ARG A 172 -15.83 16.42 14.62
C ARG A 172 -16.02 17.15 15.95
N ASP A 173 -17.20 17.73 16.19
CA ASP A 173 -17.55 18.35 17.47
C ASP A 173 -17.92 17.30 18.54
N ILE A 174 -18.42 16.13 18.13
CA ILE A 174 -18.70 14.96 18.99
C ILE A 174 -17.46 14.06 19.15
N SER A 175 -16.37 14.29 18.39
CA SER A 175 -15.18 13.41 18.33
C SER A 175 -14.45 13.30 19.67
N TYR A 176 -14.67 14.25 20.58
CA TYR A 176 -14.26 14.14 21.98
C TYR A 176 -14.82 12.88 22.69
N SER A 177 -15.91 12.27 22.19
CA SER A 177 -16.53 11.06 22.75
C SER A 177 -16.17 9.77 22.00
N LEU A 178 -15.98 9.78 20.67
CA LEU A 178 -15.57 8.61 19.87
C LEU A 178 -14.06 8.34 19.94
N GLY A 179 -13.24 9.39 20.02
CA GLY A 179 -11.77 9.27 20.18
C GLY A 179 -11.33 8.67 21.53
N ARG A 180 -12.26 8.46 22.47
CA ARG A 180 -12.00 7.83 23.78
C ARG A 180 -12.41 6.35 23.87
N MET A 181 -13.08 5.80 22.86
CA MET A 181 -13.49 4.39 22.91
C MET A 181 -12.41 3.48 22.34
N ARG A 182 -11.88 2.62 23.22
CA ARG A 182 -10.95 1.55 22.87
C ARG A 182 -11.56 0.66 21.80
N GLN A 183 -10.91 0.59 20.64
CA GLN A 183 -11.24 -0.35 19.57
C GLN A 183 -10.33 -1.56 19.67
N GLN A 184 -10.91 -2.76 19.62
CA GLN A 184 -10.12 -3.98 19.52
C GLN A 184 -9.80 -4.24 18.06
N THR A 185 -8.54 -4.53 17.77
CA THR A 185 -8.08 -4.92 16.44
C THR A 185 -7.35 -6.24 16.51
N SER A 186 -7.44 -7.02 15.44
CA SER A 186 -6.62 -8.22 15.30
C SER A 186 -6.23 -8.48 13.87
N VAL A 187 -5.04 -9.04 13.68
CA VAL A 187 -4.54 -9.52 12.40
C VAL A 187 -4.21 -11.00 12.58
N THR A 188 -4.76 -11.83 11.69
CA THR A 188 -4.55 -13.29 11.73
C THR A 188 -3.90 -13.75 10.43
N VAL A 189 -2.80 -14.49 10.53
CA VAL A 189 -2.11 -15.11 9.39
C VAL A 189 -1.78 -16.56 9.76
N GLY A 190 -2.48 -17.51 9.12
CA GLY A 190 -2.38 -18.92 9.49
C GLY A 190 -2.76 -19.14 10.95
N ARG A 191 -1.82 -19.65 11.76
CA ARG A 191 -1.99 -19.87 13.21
C ARG A 191 -1.56 -18.68 14.07
N HIS A 192 -0.98 -17.65 13.47
CA HIS A 192 -0.50 -16.47 14.19
C HIS A 192 -1.62 -15.43 14.29
N ILE A 193 -1.85 -14.94 15.51
CA ILE A 193 -2.84 -13.89 15.79
C ILE A 193 -2.11 -12.79 16.55
N SER A 194 -2.17 -11.57 16.03
CA SER A 194 -1.78 -10.36 16.74
C SER A 194 -3.03 -9.61 17.13
N LYS A 195 -3.17 -9.24 18.41
CA LYS A 195 -4.30 -8.44 18.92
C LYS A 195 -3.75 -7.15 19.51
N SER A 196 -4.46 -6.05 19.27
CA SER A 196 -4.13 -4.75 19.83
C SER A 196 -5.40 -4.00 20.24
N THR A 197 -5.22 -3.01 21.09
CA THR A 197 -6.26 -2.03 21.41
C THR A 197 -5.78 -0.68 20.90
N VAL A 198 -6.59 -0.04 20.06
CA VAL A 198 -6.25 1.24 19.43
C VAL A 198 -7.35 2.26 19.68
N TYR A 199 -7.00 3.53 19.51
CA TYR A 199 -7.95 4.64 19.48
C TYR A 199 -8.06 5.14 18.04
N LEU A 200 -9.28 5.52 17.64
CA LEU A 200 -9.50 6.16 16.35
C LEU A 200 -9.22 7.65 16.51
N GLU A 201 -8.01 8.07 16.14
CA GLU A 201 -7.61 9.47 16.14
C GLU A 201 -7.88 10.10 14.76
N PRO A 202 -8.50 11.28 14.68
CA PRO A 202 -8.54 12.05 13.44
C PRO A 202 -7.11 12.43 13.02
N PHE A 203 -6.83 12.39 11.71
CA PHE A 203 -5.65 13.04 11.12
C PHE A 203 -5.83 14.55 11.04
#